data_AF-A0A6P4JTK6-F1
#
_entry.id   AF-A0A6P4JTK6-F1
#
_cell.length_a   1.000
_cell.length_b   1.000
_cell.length_c   1.000
_cell.angle_alpha   90.00
_cell.angle_beta   90.00
_cell.angle_gamma   90.00
#
_symmetry.space_group_name_H-M   'P 1'
#
loop_
_entity.id
_entity.type
_entity.pdbx_description
1 polymer ?
#
loop_
_entity_poly.entity_id
_entity_poly.type
_entity_poly.pdbx_seq_one_letter_code
_entity_poly.pdbx_strand_id
1 'polypeptide(L)'
;MLMPPERIEYYNNSLRQQLQRLVVSVKSYHELRGSKTAELTNKANRLWELNQRYRLVKGKNEAASVYLLSACQEAFQGLYNSILHLDEELFEVFIQVEEFKNECMQLTTEQETSETPGFLKELLDFLEESLKSMQNQTKYLELHLRQLHPKFALGESALEAFKSDLQLPEHIEASMTLGLAKIERLLKKPLDFVQEKLIRVDGPQTIVGA
;
A
#
# COMPACT_ATOMS: atom_id res chain seq x y z
N MET A 1 35.25 -3.73 3.72
CA MET A 1 35.86 -4.98 3.17
C MET A 1 35.16 -5.38 1.86
N LEU A 2 35.76 -6.22 0.99
CA LEU A 2 35.02 -6.86 -0.11
C LEU A 2 34.26 -8.06 0.46
N MET A 3 32.95 -8.11 0.25
CA MET A 3 32.08 -9.14 0.81
C MET A 3 32.36 -10.51 0.17
N PRO A 4 32.34 -11.62 0.94
CA PRO A 4 32.55 -12.96 0.38
C PRO A 4 31.50 -13.31 -0.69
N PRO A 5 31.86 -14.07 -1.75
CA PRO A 5 30.93 -14.48 -2.81
C PRO A 5 29.66 -15.16 -2.29
N GLU A 6 29.77 -15.98 -1.24
CA GLU A 6 28.65 -16.70 -0.64
C GLU A 6 27.64 -15.74 0.03
N ARG A 7 28.12 -14.65 0.62
CA ARG A 7 27.27 -13.60 1.21
C ARG A 7 26.60 -12.77 0.13
N ILE A 8 27.31 -12.48 -0.97
CA ILE A 8 26.73 -11.80 -2.14
C ILE A 8 25.61 -12.63 -2.75
N GLU A 9 25.82 -13.94 -2.89
CA GLU A 9 24.79 -14.87 -3.38
C GLU A 9 23.59 -14.92 -2.43
N TYR A 10 23.83 -15.01 -1.13
CA TYR A 10 22.79 -14.97 -0.11
C TYR A 10 21.88 -13.74 -0.26
N TYR A 11 22.46 -12.52 -0.27
CA TYR A 11 21.67 -11.29 -0.38
C TYR A 11 20.97 -11.17 -1.73
N ASN A 12 21.61 -11.59 -2.82
CA ASN A 12 20.95 -11.62 -4.13
C ASN A 12 19.72 -12.53 -4.12
N ASN A 13 19.79 -13.69 -3.48
CA ASN A 13 18.66 -14.61 -3.39
C ASN A 13 17.58 -14.10 -2.43
N SER A 14 17.98 -13.68 -1.23
CA SER A 14 17.08 -13.20 -0.17
C SER A 14 16.28 -11.97 -0.61
N LEU A 15 16.97 -10.90 -1.05
CA LEU A 15 16.32 -9.66 -1.52
C LEU A 15 15.43 -9.91 -2.75
N ARG A 16 15.85 -10.79 -3.67
CA ARG A 16 15.05 -11.14 -4.85
C ARG A 16 13.78 -11.89 -4.48
N GLN A 17 13.85 -12.84 -3.55
CA GLN A 17 12.68 -13.57 -3.07
C GLN A 17 11.71 -12.65 -2.34
N GLN A 18 12.22 -11.76 -1.48
CA GLN A 18 11.40 -10.77 -0.78
C GLN A 18 10.71 -9.81 -1.76
N LEU A 19 11.43 -9.29 -2.76
CA LEU A 19 10.85 -8.45 -3.81
C LEU A 19 9.79 -9.20 -4.66
N GLN A 20 10.03 -10.46 -5.00
CA GLN A 20 9.04 -11.29 -5.70
C GLN A 20 7.76 -11.43 -4.89
N ARG A 21 7.89 -11.71 -3.59
CA ARG A 21 6.76 -11.83 -2.67
C ARG A 21 6.00 -10.51 -2.56
N LEU A 22 6.71 -9.40 -2.39
CA LEU A 22 6.14 -8.05 -2.33
C LEU A 22 5.36 -7.70 -3.59
N VAL A 23 5.91 -7.96 -4.78
CA VAL A 23 5.20 -7.70 -6.04
C VAL A 23 3.89 -8.47 -6.10
N VAL A 24 3.90 -9.76 -5.71
CA VAL A 24 2.69 -10.57 -5.68
C VAL A 24 1.68 -10.00 -4.68
N SER A 25 2.10 -9.70 -3.46
CA SER A 25 1.21 -9.16 -2.41
C SER A 25 0.59 -7.82 -2.81
N VAL A 26 1.39 -6.89 -3.37
CA VAL A 26 0.89 -5.58 -3.82
C VAL A 26 -0.10 -5.75 -4.98
N LYS A 27 0.17 -6.66 -5.94
CA LYS A 27 -0.77 -6.95 -7.03
C LYS A 27 -2.07 -7.56 -6.52
N SER A 28 -1.99 -8.54 -5.64
CA SER A 28 -3.16 -9.17 -5.00
C SER A 28 -4.01 -8.13 -4.26
N TYR A 29 -3.39 -7.21 -3.53
CA TYR A 29 -4.10 -6.11 -2.88
C TYR A 29 -4.83 -5.21 -3.90
N HIS A 30 -4.17 -4.83 -4.99
CA HIS A 30 -4.79 -4.03 -6.05
C HIS A 30 -5.99 -4.74 -6.71
N GLU A 31 -5.85 -6.02 -7.02
CA GLU A 31 -6.91 -6.83 -7.60
C GLU A 31 -8.09 -6.98 -6.63
N LEU A 32 -7.81 -7.28 -5.36
CA LEU A 32 -8.82 -7.36 -4.30
C LEU A 32 -9.57 -6.03 -4.17
N ARG A 33 -8.86 -4.92 -4.04
CA ARG A 33 -9.45 -3.58 -3.94
C ARG A 33 -10.32 -3.28 -5.16
N GLY A 34 -9.78 -3.48 -6.36
CA GLY A 34 -10.51 -3.25 -7.62
C GLY A 34 -11.78 -4.08 -7.73
N SER A 35 -11.73 -5.36 -7.35
CA SER A 35 -12.91 -6.23 -7.32
C SER A 35 -13.97 -5.78 -6.30
N LYS A 36 -13.54 -5.21 -5.17
CA LYS A 36 -14.43 -4.71 -4.11
C LYS A 36 -15.01 -3.32 -4.40
N THR A 37 -14.40 -2.51 -5.26
CA THR A 37 -14.84 -1.13 -5.52
C THR A 37 -16.32 -1.03 -5.88
N ALA A 38 -16.81 -1.86 -6.82
CA ALA A 38 -18.22 -1.85 -7.22
C ALA A 38 -19.15 -2.33 -6.08
N GLU A 39 -18.75 -3.37 -5.35
CA GLU A 39 -19.49 -3.90 -4.21
C GLU A 39 -19.62 -2.86 -3.09
N LEU A 40 -18.52 -2.22 -2.71
CA LEU A 40 -18.44 -1.19 -1.68
C LEU A 40 -19.27 0.05 -2.06
N THR A 41 -19.20 0.47 -3.33
CA THR A 41 -20.02 1.57 -3.86
C THR A 41 -21.51 1.26 -3.69
N ASN A 42 -21.95 0.06 -4.07
CA ASN A 42 -23.35 -0.35 -3.95
C ASN A 42 -23.80 -0.44 -2.49
N LYS A 43 -22.97 -0.99 -1.60
CA LYS A 43 -23.26 -1.04 -0.16
C LYS A 43 -23.34 0.36 0.46
N ALA A 44 -22.47 1.29 0.06
CA ALA A 44 -22.50 2.67 0.55
C ALA A 44 -23.76 3.41 0.09
N ASN A 45 -24.14 3.28 -1.19
CA ASN A 45 -25.41 3.80 -1.70
C ASN A 45 -26.61 3.22 -0.91
N ARG A 46 -26.60 1.91 -0.67
CA ARG A 46 -27.66 1.25 0.10
C ARG A 46 -27.76 1.77 1.53
N LEU A 47 -26.63 1.90 2.22
CA LEU A 47 -26.57 2.46 3.57
C LEU A 47 -27.14 3.88 3.58
N TRP A 48 -26.77 4.70 2.61
CA TRP A 48 -27.26 6.07 2.47
C TRP A 48 -28.79 6.11 2.30
N GLU A 49 -29.35 5.31 1.37
CA GLU A 49 -30.80 5.23 1.15
C GLU A 49 -31.56 4.82 2.43
N LEU A 50 -31.04 3.82 3.15
CA LEU A 50 -31.64 3.35 4.40
C LEU A 50 -31.62 4.46 5.46
N ASN A 51 -30.53 5.21 5.56
CA ASN A 51 -30.40 6.35 6.48
C ASN A 51 -31.42 7.46 6.14
N GLN A 52 -31.61 7.78 4.85
CA GLN A 52 -32.65 8.75 4.44
C GLN A 52 -34.06 8.27 4.83
N ARG A 53 -34.38 7.00 4.57
CA ARG A 53 -35.68 6.42 4.96
C ARG A 53 -35.89 6.44 6.47
N TYR A 54 -34.85 6.10 7.24
CA TYR A 54 -34.89 6.14 8.70
C TYR A 54 -35.24 7.54 9.20
N ARG A 55 -34.60 8.59 8.66
CA ARG A 55 -34.88 9.99 9.04
C ARG A 55 -36.32 10.42 8.76
N LEU A 56 -36.94 9.90 7.71
CA LEU A 56 -38.32 10.25 7.35
C LEU A 56 -39.36 9.66 8.33
N VAL A 57 -39.08 8.49 8.89
CA VAL A 57 -40.00 7.77 9.79
C VAL A 57 -39.71 7.97 11.27
N LYS A 58 -38.49 8.42 11.61
CA LYS A 58 -38.06 8.68 12.99
C LYS A 58 -39.04 9.62 13.69
N GLY A 59 -39.56 9.19 14.84
CA GLY A 59 -40.53 9.96 15.64
C GLY A 59 -41.98 9.94 15.11
N LYS A 60 -42.24 9.29 13.97
CA LYS A 60 -43.59 9.09 13.42
C LYS A 60 -44.06 7.64 13.53
N ASN A 61 -43.14 6.68 13.35
CA ASN A 61 -43.42 5.25 13.46
C ASN A 61 -42.23 4.54 14.10
N GLU A 62 -42.38 4.16 15.37
CA GLU A 62 -41.30 3.58 16.16
C GLU A 62 -40.87 2.22 15.61
N ALA A 63 -41.82 1.34 15.29
CA ALA A 63 -41.51 0.01 14.76
C ALA A 63 -40.73 0.09 13.44
N ALA A 64 -41.15 0.97 12.51
CA ALA A 64 -40.44 1.18 11.25
C ALA A 64 -39.05 1.83 11.47
N SER A 65 -38.93 2.72 12.45
CA SER A 65 -37.65 3.37 12.79
C SER A 65 -36.63 2.37 13.33
N VAL A 66 -37.05 1.48 14.23
CA VAL A 66 -36.19 0.41 14.77
C VAL A 66 -35.75 -0.54 13.67
N TYR A 67 -36.67 -0.98 12.82
CA TYR A 67 -36.36 -1.87 11.69
C TYR A 67 -35.32 -1.24 10.74
N LEU A 68 -35.52 0.01 10.33
CA LEU A 68 -34.60 0.71 9.44
C LEU A 68 -33.24 0.98 10.08
N LEU A 69 -33.20 1.28 11.39
CA LEU A 69 -31.95 1.46 12.11
C LEU A 69 -31.13 0.16 12.15
N SER A 70 -31.78 -0.99 12.38
CA SER A 70 -31.13 -2.31 12.31
C SER A 70 -30.54 -2.58 10.92
N ALA A 71 -31.33 -2.35 9.87
CA ALA A 71 -30.87 -2.52 8.48
C ALA A 71 -29.69 -1.59 8.15
N CYS A 72 -29.67 -0.36 8.66
CA CYS A 72 -28.52 0.52 8.51
C CYS A 72 -27.28 -0.03 9.23
N GLN A 73 -27.44 -0.55 10.44
CA GLN A 73 -26.33 -1.11 11.23
C GLN A 73 -25.71 -2.32 10.51
N GLU A 74 -26.53 -3.19 9.93
CA GLU A 74 -26.08 -4.33 9.14
C GLU A 74 -25.29 -3.89 7.89
N ALA A 75 -25.82 -2.91 7.14
CA ALA A 75 -25.14 -2.38 5.96
C ALA A 75 -23.80 -1.69 6.32
N PHE A 76 -23.79 -0.92 7.41
CA PHE A 76 -22.58 -0.29 7.95
C PHE A 76 -21.54 -1.33 8.36
N GLN A 77 -21.94 -2.37 9.09
CA GLN A 77 -21.02 -3.43 9.51
C GLN A 77 -20.44 -4.19 8.31
N GLY A 78 -21.24 -4.42 7.28
CA GLY A 78 -20.77 -5.04 6.04
C GLY A 78 -19.71 -4.22 5.31
N LEU A 79 -19.85 -2.88 5.31
CA LEU A 79 -18.81 -1.98 4.79
C LEU A 79 -17.56 -2.00 5.68
N TYR A 80 -17.75 -1.88 6.99
CA TYR A 80 -16.65 -1.87 7.96
C TYR A 80 -15.79 -3.14 7.87
N ASN A 81 -16.42 -4.32 7.85
CA ASN A 81 -15.71 -5.59 7.72
C ASN A 81 -14.95 -5.69 6.39
N SER A 82 -15.48 -5.11 5.32
CA SER A 82 -14.81 -5.13 4.01
C SER A 82 -13.58 -4.21 4.02
N ILE A 83 -13.64 -3.07 4.71
CA ILE A 83 -12.49 -2.17 4.91
C ILE A 83 -11.46 -2.82 5.83
N LEU A 84 -11.89 -3.49 6.90
CA LEU A 84 -10.99 -4.22 7.80
C LEU A 84 -10.22 -5.30 7.04
N HIS A 85 -10.88 -6.04 6.14
CA HIS A 85 -10.19 -7.03 5.32
C HIS A 85 -9.15 -6.39 4.38
N LEU A 86 -9.42 -5.20 3.82
CA LEU A 86 -8.40 -4.46 3.06
C LEU A 86 -7.23 -4.04 3.96
N ASP A 87 -7.49 -3.63 5.19
CA ASP A 87 -6.46 -3.24 6.15
C ASP A 87 -5.58 -4.43 6.56
N GLU A 88 -6.18 -5.61 6.77
CA GLU A 88 -5.46 -6.87 7.08
C GLU A 88 -4.50 -7.26 5.95
N GLU A 89 -4.95 -7.25 4.69
CA GLU A 89 -4.08 -7.55 3.54
C GLU A 89 -2.96 -6.51 3.38
N LEU A 90 -3.25 -5.25 3.70
CA LEU A 90 -2.26 -4.18 3.66
C LEU A 90 -1.23 -4.28 4.78
N PHE A 91 -1.63 -4.81 5.94
CA PHE A 91 -0.73 -5.10 7.05
C PHE A 91 0.30 -6.18 6.68
N GLU A 92 -0.10 -7.20 5.90
CA GLU A 92 0.83 -8.19 5.36
C GLU A 92 1.84 -7.57 4.39
N VAL A 93 1.42 -6.62 3.54
CA VAL A 93 2.34 -5.86 2.69
C VAL A 93 3.31 -5.03 3.55
N PHE A 94 2.81 -4.39 4.61
CA PHE A 94 3.65 -3.63 5.55
C PHE A 94 4.74 -4.50 6.18
N ILE A 95 4.40 -5.69 6.68
CA ILE A 95 5.38 -6.63 7.25
C ILE A 95 6.47 -6.95 6.21
N GLN A 96 6.07 -7.26 4.98
CA GLN A 96 7.02 -7.62 3.92
C GLN A 96 7.94 -6.44 3.53
N VAL A 97 7.45 -5.20 3.56
CA VAL A 97 8.27 -4.01 3.31
C VAL A 97 9.28 -3.81 4.44
N GLU A 98 8.87 -4.00 5.70
CA GLU A 98 9.77 -3.92 6.85
C GLU A 98 10.82 -5.05 6.85
N GLU A 99 10.45 -6.27 6.47
CA GLU A 99 11.40 -7.37 6.27
C GLU A 99 12.44 -7.02 5.20
N PHE A 100 12.00 -6.48 4.05
CA PHE A 100 12.89 -6.05 2.98
C PHE A 100 13.83 -4.92 3.39
N LYS A 101 13.31 -3.95 4.12
CA LYS A 101 14.09 -2.85 4.69
C LYS A 101 15.17 -3.36 5.65
N ASN A 102 14.80 -4.27 6.55
CA ASN A 102 15.73 -4.87 7.50
C ASN A 102 16.84 -5.64 6.77
N GLU A 103 16.52 -6.39 5.72
CA GLU A 103 17.51 -7.08 4.89
C GLU A 103 18.49 -6.10 4.22
N CYS A 104 17.98 -4.98 3.69
CA CYS A 104 18.80 -3.91 3.12
C CYS A 104 19.72 -3.26 4.17
N MET A 105 19.23 -3.08 5.40
CA MET A 105 20.04 -2.56 6.52
C MET A 105 21.14 -3.53 6.94
N GLN A 106 20.85 -4.83 6.98
CA GLN A 106 21.85 -5.87 7.25
C GLN A 106 22.95 -5.87 6.19
N LEU A 107 22.57 -5.82 4.90
CA LEU A 107 23.50 -5.68 3.79
C LEU A 107 24.41 -4.44 3.97
N THR A 108 23.80 -3.29 4.27
CA THR A 108 24.52 -2.02 4.46
C THR A 108 25.53 -2.12 5.62
N THR A 109 25.14 -2.79 6.70
CA THR A 109 25.99 -3.03 7.87
C THR A 109 27.16 -3.95 7.53
N GLU A 110 26.93 -5.05 6.82
CA GLU A 110 27.98 -5.99 6.39
C GLU A 110 28.94 -5.39 5.35
N GLN A 111 28.46 -4.45 4.54
CA GLN A 111 29.30 -3.70 3.60
C GLN A 111 30.17 -2.63 4.28
N GLU A 112 29.95 -2.39 5.59
CA GLU A 112 30.57 -1.31 6.35
C GLU A 112 30.35 0.06 5.67
N THR A 113 29.18 0.24 5.06
CA THR A 113 28.79 1.48 4.38
C THR A 113 27.76 2.23 5.20
N SER A 114 27.75 3.56 5.10
CA SER A 114 26.73 4.39 5.75
C SER A 114 25.41 4.46 4.98
N GLU A 115 25.39 4.00 3.73
CA GLU A 115 24.27 4.18 2.82
C GLU A 115 23.92 2.86 2.12
N THR A 116 22.62 2.63 1.99
CA THR A 116 22.08 1.53 1.18
C THR A 116 22.40 1.78 -0.30
N PRO A 117 22.78 0.74 -1.07
CA PRO A 117 23.06 0.86 -2.50
C PRO A 117 21.95 1.62 -3.23
N GLY A 118 22.30 2.55 -4.13
CA GLY A 118 21.36 3.54 -4.67
C GLY A 118 20.12 2.91 -5.29
N PHE A 119 20.31 1.83 -6.04
CA PHE A 119 19.23 1.04 -6.62
C PHE A 119 18.30 0.40 -5.58
N LEU A 120 18.83 -0.18 -4.49
CA LEU A 120 18.00 -0.77 -3.43
C LEU A 120 17.24 0.31 -2.66
N LYS A 121 17.84 1.48 -2.49
CA LYS A 121 17.18 2.65 -1.91
C LYS A 121 16.01 3.12 -2.78
N GLU A 122 16.19 3.25 -4.10
CA GLU A 122 15.10 3.61 -5.01
C GLU A 122 13.92 2.61 -4.93
N LEU A 123 14.22 1.32 -4.81
CA LEU A 123 13.18 0.30 -4.63
C LEU A 123 12.46 0.44 -3.29
N LEU A 124 13.22 0.67 -2.20
CA LEU A 124 12.65 0.85 -0.88
C LEU A 124 11.76 2.09 -0.82
N ASP A 125 12.25 3.23 -1.33
CA ASP A 125 11.49 4.48 -1.39
C ASP A 125 10.18 4.28 -2.16
N PHE A 126 10.22 3.61 -3.32
CA PHE A 126 9.02 3.27 -4.09
C PHE A 126 8.02 2.40 -3.30
N LEU A 127 8.52 1.37 -2.60
CA LEU A 127 7.68 0.47 -1.81
C LEU A 127 7.04 1.20 -0.62
N GLU A 128 7.80 2.02 0.10
CA GLU A 128 7.32 2.82 1.23
C GLU A 128 6.28 3.86 0.79
N GLU A 129 6.52 4.57 -0.31
CA GLU A 129 5.56 5.52 -0.88
C GLU A 129 4.27 4.85 -1.35
N SER A 130 4.40 3.69 -1.99
CA SER A 130 3.25 2.89 -2.44
C SER A 130 2.42 2.42 -1.25
N LEU A 131 3.08 1.85 -0.24
CA LEU A 131 2.43 1.38 0.99
C LEU A 131 1.72 2.52 1.71
N LYS A 132 2.39 3.66 1.89
CA LYS A 132 1.81 4.85 2.51
C LYS A 132 0.57 5.34 1.77
N SER A 133 0.60 5.32 0.45
CA SER A 133 -0.54 5.73 -0.38
C SER A 133 -1.74 4.80 -0.19
N MET A 134 -1.52 3.48 -0.16
CA MET A 134 -2.56 2.49 0.12
C MET A 134 -3.10 2.61 1.55
N GLN A 135 -2.23 2.84 2.55
CA GLN A 135 -2.63 3.00 3.96
C GLN A 135 -3.47 4.25 4.16
N ASN A 136 -3.07 5.35 3.52
CA ASN A 136 -3.86 6.59 3.55
C ASN A 136 -5.24 6.36 2.93
N GLN A 137 -5.33 5.67 1.79
CA GLN A 137 -6.61 5.33 1.16
C GLN A 137 -7.53 4.57 2.13
N THR A 138 -7.06 3.46 2.70
CA THR A 138 -7.85 2.65 3.66
C THR A 138 -8.30 3.49 4.85
N LYS A 139 -7.43 4.37 5.36
CA LYS A 139 -7.75 5.27 6.47
C LYS A 139 -8.83 6.29 6.10
N TYR A 140 -8.79 6.88 4.91
CA TYR A 140 -9.83 7.79 4.44
C TYR A 140 -11.17 7.08 4.24
N LEU A 141 -11.16 5.85 3.70
CA LEU A 141 -12.34 5.00 3.62
C LEU A 141 -12.97 4.76 5.00
N GLU A 142 -12.15 4.44 6.01
CA GLU A 142 -12.63 4.27 7.38
C GLU A 142 -13.24 5.57 7.94
N LEU A 143 -12.56 6.70 7.74
CA LEU A 143 -13.02 8.01 8.21
C LEU A 143 -14.36 8.42 7.57
N HIS A 144 -14.51 8.28 6.25
CA HIS A 144 -15.76 8.64 5.57
C HIS A 144 -16.86 7.60 5.80
N LEU A 145 -16.53 6.33 5.99
CA LEU A 145 -17.52 5.35 6.44
C LEU A 145 -18.13 5.77 7.79
N ARG A 146 -17.31 6.20 8.76
CA ARG A 146 -17.81 6.67 10.07
C ARG A 146 -18.81 7.82 9.90
N GLN A 147 -18.63 8.70 8.92
CA GLN A 147 -19.55 9.80 8.62
C GLN A 147 -20.89 9.33 8.02
N LEU A 148 -20.91 8.18 7.34
CA LEU A 148 -22.13 7.56 6.82
C LEU A 148 -22.97 6.86 7.90
N HIS A 149 -22.44 6.73 9.13
CA HIS A 149 -23.15 6.07 10.21
C HIS A 149 -24.50 6.78 10.50
N PRO A 150 -25.60 6.04 10.79
CA PRO A 150 -26.96 6.59 11.01
C PRO A 150 -27.09 7.69 12.07
N LYS A 151 -26.10 7.79 12.96
CA LYS A 151 -26.02 8.80 14.02
C LYS A 151 -25.58 10.18 13.49
N PHE A 152 -24.85 10.24 12.38
CA PHE A 152 -24.34 11.50 11.83
C PHE A 152 -25.26 12.02 10.73
N ALA A 153 -25.46 13.35 10.71
CA ALA A 153 -26.41 14.02 9.82
C ALA A 153 -25.89 14.21 8.39
N LEU A 154 -24.61 13.94 8.12
CA LEU A 154 -23.95 14.16 6.83
C LEU A 154 -24.48 13.17 5.79
N GLY A 155 -25.32 13.67 4.89
CA GLY A 155 -26.09 12.87 3.94
C GLY A 155 -25.29 12.50 2.70
N GLU A 156 -25.06 13.44 1.79
CA GLU A 156 -24.61 13.11 0.43
C GLU A 156 -23.12 13.37 0.21
N SER A 157 -22.56 14.44 0.79
CA SER A 157 -21.14 14.76 0.68
C SER A 157 -20.23 13.66 1.23
N ALA A 158 -20.62 13.00 2.32
CA ALA A 158 -19.88 11.88 2.89
C ALA A 158 -19.92 10.63 1.99
N LEU A 159 -21.02 10.42 1.27
CA LEU A 159 -21.16 9.31 0.32
C LEU A 159 -20.24 9.54 -0.89
N GLU A 160 -20.22 10.75 -1.44
CA GLU A 160 -19.35 11.09 -2.55
C GLU A 160 -17.87 11.08 -2.16
N ALA A 161 -17.52 11.56 -0.96
CA ALA A 161 -16.17 11.44 -0.43
C ALA A 161 -15.75 9.97 -0.27
N PHE A 162 -16.62 9.12 0.31
CA PHE A 162 -16.36 7.69 0.43
C PHE A 162 -16.14 7.02 -0.94
N LYS A 163 -16.97 7.35 -1.94
CA LYS A 163 -16.82 6.81 -3.30
C LYS A 163 -15.53 7.27 -3.97
N SER A 164 -15.16 8.53 -3.77
CA SER A 164 -13.89 9.07 -4.29
C SER A 164 -12.70 8.30 -3.72
N ASP A 165 -12.72 7.97 -2.43
CA ASP A 165 -11.62 7.25 -1.78
C ASP A 165 -11.56 5.76 -2.13
N LEU A 166 -12.60 5.19 -2.75
CA LEU A 166 -12.53 3.82 -3.26
C LEU A 166 -11.53 3.68 -4.42
N GLN A 167 -11.14 4.79 -5.03
CA GLN A 167 -10.14 4.85 -6.07
C GLN A 167 -8.87 5.51 -5.54
N LEU A 168 -7.71 5.04 -5.99
CA LEU A 168 -6.50 5.82 -5.82
C LEU A 168 -6.44 6.93 -6.87
N PRO A 169 -5.75 8.04 -6.59
CA PRO A 169 -5.46 9.02 -7.63
C PRO A 169 -4.74 8.38 -8.82
N GLU A 170 -5.13 8.73 -10.05
CA GLU A 170 -4.62 8.12 -11.28
C GLU A 170 -3.08 8.11 -11.36
N HIS A 171 -2.44 9.21 -10.93
CA HIS A 171 -0.98 9.32 -10.93
C HIS A 171 -0.31 8.32 -9.96
N ILE A 172 -0.96 7.99 -8.85
CA ILE A 172 -0.49 6.98 -7.90
C ILE A 172 -0.65 5.59 -8.53
N GLU A 173 -1.80 5.28 -9.13
CA GLU A 173 -2.00 3.99 -9.80
C GLU A 173 -1.01 3.77 -10.95
N ALA A 174 -0.77 4.80 -11.75
CA ALA A 174 0.21 4.75 -12.83
C ALA A 174 1.63 4.53 -12.28
N SER A 175 2.00 5.24 -11.20
CA SER A 175 3.30 5.09 -10.56
C SER A 175 3.51 3.67 -10.02
N MET A 176 2.52 3.13 -9.30
CA MET A 176 2.55 1.77 -8.77
C MET A 176 2.66 0.73 -9.88
N THR A 177 1.81 0.83 -10.92
CA THR A 177 1.84 -0.09 -12.06
C THR A 177 3.19 -0.12 -12.75
N LEU A 178 3.76 1.06 -13.01
CA LEU A 178 5.06 1.20 -13.66
C LEU A 178 6.21 0.72 -12.77
N GLY A 179 6.17 1.03 -11.47
CA GLY A 179 7.17 0.59 -10.50
C GLY A 179 7.18 -0.93 -10.32
N LEU A 180 6.00 -1.57 -10.21
CA LEU A 180 5.89 -3.03 -10.15
C LEU A 180 6.45 -3.68 -11.43
N ALA A 181 6.11 -3.15 -12.61
CA ALA A 181 6.63 -3.66 -13.88
C ALA A 181 8.17 -3.50 -13.99
N LYS A 182 8.73 -2.41 -13.44
CA LYS A 182 10.18 -2.23 -13.33
C LYS A 182 10.79 -3.31 -12.44
N ILE A 183 10.24 -3.54 -11.24
CA ILE A 183 10.72 -4.58 -10.33
C ILE A 183 10.68 -5.95 -11.01
N GLU A 184 9.59 -6.32 -11.67
CA GLU A 184 9.48 -7.59 -12.38
C GLU A 184 10.53 -7.76 -13.49
N ARG A 185 10.88 -6.68 -14.18
CA ARG A 185 11.96 -6.70 -15.17
C ARG A 185 13.32 -6.89 -14.51
N LEU A 186 13.56 -6.26 -13.37
CA LEU A 186 14.80 -6.35 -12.59
C LEU A 186 14.98 -7.76 -12.03
N LEU A 187 13.90 -8.36 -11.54
CA LEU A 187 13.85 -9.72 -11.03
C LEU A 187 14.17 -10.80 -12.07
N LYS A 188 14.39 -10.46 -13.35
CA LYS A 188 14.90 -11.38 -14.39
C LYS A 188 16.42 -11.54 -14.35
N LYS A 189 17.13 -10.65 -13.66
CA LYS A 189 18.59 -10.64 -13.53
C LYS A 189 18.99 -10.67 -12.04
N PRO A 190 20.25 -11.01 -11.71
CA PRO A 190 20.80 -10.74 -10.39
C PRO A 190 20.69 -9.24 -10.05
N LEU A 191 20.51 -8.90 -8.77
CA LEU A 191 20.30 -7.52 -8.31
C LEU A 191 21.61 -6.69 -8.27
N ASP A 192 22.76 -7.35 -8.47
CA ASP A 192 24.11 -6.82 -8.68
C ASP A 192 24.43 -5.48 -7.96
N PHE A 193 24.28 -5.47 -6.64
CA PHE A 193 24.54 -4.34 -5.74
C PHE A 193 26.03 -4.19 -5.36
N VAL A 194 26.94 -4.91 -6.02
CA VAL A 194 28.37 -4.94 -5.71
C VAL A 194 29.18 -4.01 -6.64
N GLN A 195 28.62 -3.60 -7.78
CA GLN A 195 29.38 -2.90 -8.82
C GLN A 195 29.57 -1.38 -8.63
N GLU A 196 28.87 -0.72 -7.70
CA GLU A 196 28.99 0.75 -7.56
C GLU A 196 30.36 1.22 -7.03
N LYS A 197 31.17 0.35 -6.43
CA LYS A 197 32.52 0.71 -5.95
C LYS A 197 33.65 0.54 -6.97
N LEU A 198 33.42 -0.11 -8.12
CA LEU A 198 34.50 -0.43 -9.07
C LEU A 198 34.68 0.56 -10.23
N ILE A 199 33.87 1.61 -10.33
CA ILE A 199 33.98 2.62 -11.42
C ILE A 199 34.76 3.89 -10.96
N ARG A 200 35.27 3.95 -9.72
CA ARG A 200 36.11 5.06 -9.25
C ARG A 200 37.55 4.67 -8.97
N VAL A 201 38.25 4.06 -9.92
CA VAL A 201 39.71 3.92 -9.86
C VAL A 201 40.30 4.01 -11.28
N ASP A 202 40.71 5.21 -11.71
CA ASP A 202 42.12 5.54 -12.07
C ASP A 202 42.29 6.71 -13.05
N GLY A 203 43.11 7.69 -12.63
CA GLY A 203 44.01 8.45 -13.50
C GLY A 203 43.97 9.99 -13.40
N PRO A 204 45.13 10.69 -13.43
CA PRO A 204 46.44 10.31 -12.89
C PRO A 204 47.05 11.40 -11.98
N GLN A 205 47.88 10.97 -11.02
CA GLN A 205 48.82 11.84 -10.32
C GLN A 205 49.81 12.44 -11.33
N THR A 206 49.89 13.77 -11.39
CA THR A 206 50.99 14.46 -12.07
C THR A 206 52.02 14.86 -11.01
N ILE A 207 53.10 14.10 -10.94
CA ILE A 207 54.36 14.54 -10.34
C ILE A 207 55.10 15.28 -11.46
N VAL A 208 55.37 16.58 -11.27
CA VAL A 208 56.46 17.25 -12.00
C VAL A 208 57.24 18.06 -10.98
N GLY A 209 58.38 17.49 -10.57
CA GLY A 209 59.52 18.25 -10.10
C GLY A 209 60.58 18.23 -11.19
N ALA A 210 60.94 19.41 -11.69
CA ALA A 210 62.24 19.77 -12.26
C ALA A 210 62.35 21.29 -12.20
#